data_AF-A0A936CXJ6-F1
#
_entry.id   AF-A0A936CXJ6-F1
#
_cell.length_a   1.000
_cell.length_b   1.000
_cell.length_c   1.000
_cell.angle_alpha   90.00
_cell.angle_beta   90.00
_cell.angle_gamma   90.00
#
_symmetry.space_group_name_H-M   'P 1'
#
loop_
_entity.id
_entity.type
_entity.pdbx_description
1 polymer ?
#
loop_
_entity_poly.entity_id
_entity_poly.type
_entity_poly.pdbx_seq_one_letter_code
_entity_poly.pdbx_strand_id
1 'polypeptide(L)'
;MPPTRRFRLIPGAVTVLGLLLALGVPAARAHGVRTEVLAGPTSVVTVTHDDGSPLADTPFTVLAPEGAGPFLTGRTDAHGRVAFQPDRPGAWKVRVAGADGHGAVVTVAVDSAALAAPATGATVATHHAHEHDHAHDEAHVHADAHAHDHAHDHDHAHTRDRWSGAIAGLLLLLLVLGVGGVLLRRRRG
;
A
#
# COMPACT_ATOMS: atom_id res chain seq x y z
N MET A 1 16.26 -8.70 58.52
CA MET A 1 15.93 -9.64 57.42
C MET A 1 14.64 -9.13 56.77
N PRO A 2 14.64 -8.66 55.52
CA PRO A 2 13.44 -8.09 54.90
C PRO A 2 12.43 -9.20 54.61
N PRO A 3 11.12 -8.98 54.81
CA PRO A 3 10.12 -9.99 54.52
C PRO A 3 10.03 -10.23 53.01
N THR A 4 10.32 -11.45 52.58
CA THR A 4 10.13 -11.92 51.21
C THR A 4 8.63 -11.89 50.87
N ARG A 5 8.20 -10.95 50.03
CA ARG A 5 6.83 -10.90 49.51
C ARG A 5 6.60 -12.13 48.63
N ARG A 6 5.91 -13.12 49.16
CA ARG A 6 5.48 -14.30 48.39
C ARG A 6 4.36 -13.87 47.46
N PHE A 7 4.66 -13.75 46.17
CA PHE A 7 3.62 -13.57 45.15
C PHE A 7 2.71 -14.80 45.18
N ARG A 8 1.50 -14.63 45.74
CA ARG A 8 0.44 -15.62 45.63
C ARG A 8 -0.13 -15.51 44.23
N LEU A 9 0.09 -16.52 43.41
CA LEU A 9 -0.67 -16.67 42.16
C LEU A 9 -2.15 -16.67 42.50
N ILE A 10 -2.87 -15.67 41.99
CA ILE A 10 -4.32 -15.56 42.16
C ILE A 10 -4.91 -16.60 41.21
N PRO A 11 -5.56 -17.68 41.69
CA PRO A 11 -6.04 -18.75 40.82
C PRO A 11 -6.99 -18.24 39.72
N GLY A 12 -7.74 -17.17 39.99
CA GLY A 12 -8.57 -16.50 38.98
C GLY A 12 -7.78 -15.93 37.79
N ALA A 13 -6.55 -15.47 37.99
CA ALA A 13 -5.72 -14.96 36.90
C ALA A 13 -5.25 -16.08 35.96
N VAL A 14 -4.99 -17.26 36.51
CA VAL A 14 -4.60 -18.45 35.72
C VAL A 14 -5.78 -18.95 34.88
N THR A 15 -6.98 -18.94 35.44
CA THR A 15 -8.19 -19.36 34.72
C THR A 15 -8.54 -18.40 33.58
N VAL A 16 -8.45 -17.09 33.80
CA VAL A 16 -8.71 -16.07 32.77
C VAL A 16 -7.68 -16.15 31.65
N LEU A 17 -6.40 -16.34 31.98
CA LEU A 17 -5.36 -16.56 30.98
C LEU A 17 -5.61 -17.84 30.19
N GLY A 18 -5.95 -18.94 30.86
CA GLY A 18 -6.32 -20.20 30.20
C GLY A 18 -7.51 -20.06 29.25
N LEU A 19 -8.53 -19.30 29.63
CA LEU A 19 -9.70 -19.02 28.78
C LEU A 19 -9.33 -18.15 27.57
N LEU A 20 -8.49 -17.13 27.75
CA LEU A 20 -8.00 -16.27 26.66
C LEU A 20 -7.15 -17.04 25.64
N LEU A 21 -6.33 -17.99 26.08
CA LEU A 21 -5.61 -18.88 25.17
C LEU A 21 -6.54 -19.90 24.48
N ALA A 22 -7.55 -20.43 25.19
CA ALA A 22 -8.52 -21.38 24.64
C ALA A 22 -9.49 -20.75 23.62
N LEU A 23 -9.75 -19.45 23.71
CA LEU A 23 -10.54 -18.68 22.75
C LEU A 23 -9.83 -18.50 21.39
N GLY A 24 -8.56 -18.91 21.27
CA GLY A 24 -7.82 -18.97 20.01
C GLY A 24 -7.59 -17.60 19.39
N VAL A 25 -6.35 -17.12 19.42
CA VAL A 25 -5.98 -16.00 18.55
C VAL A 25 -6.10 -16.49 17.11
N PRO A 26 -6.96 -15.91 16.26
CA PRO A 26 -7.05 -16.34 14.87
C PRO A 26 -5.68 -16.15 14.21
N ALA A 27 -5.18 -17.19 13.55
CA ALA A 27 -3.90 -17.13 12.86
C ALA A 27 -3.94 -16.00 11.83
N ALA A 28 -3.17 -14.94 12.05
CA ALA A 28 -3.05 -13.84 11.12
C ALA A 28 -2.37 -14.35 9.84
N ARG A 29 -3.09 -14.30 8.71
CA ARG A 29 -2.51 -14.65 7.41
C ARG A 29 -1.76 -13.45 6.85
N ALA A 30 -0.48 -13.36 7.17
CA ALA A 30 0.43 -12.48 6.45
C ALA A 30 0.71 -13.08 5.06
N HIS A 31 0.43 -12.34 4.00
CA HIS A 31 0.85 -12.71 2.65
C HIS A 31 2.32 -12.31 2.49
N GLY A 32 3.16 -13.25 2.06
CA GLY A 32 4.55 -12.95 1.69
C GLY A 32 4.63 -12.37 0.28
N VAL A 33 5.59 -11.47 0.04
CA VAL A 33 5.92 -10.98 -1.30
C VAL A 33 7.17 -11.72 -1.80
N ARG A 34 7.12 -12.27 -3.00
CA ARG A 34 8.29 -12.80 -3.72
C ARG A 34 8.64 -11.85 -4.85
N THR A 35 9.91 -11.52 -4.98
CA THR A 35 10.44 -10.67 -6.04
C THR A 35 11.38 -11.47 -6.94
N GLU A 36 11.31 -11.17 -8.24
CA GLU A 36 12.24 -11.65 -9.25
C GLU A 36 12.51 -10.49 -10.21
N VAL A 37 13.76 -10.35 -10.66
CA VAL A 37 14.15 -9.32 -11.62
C VAL A 37 14.53 -10.01 -12.91
N LEU A 38 13.69 -9.86 -13.93
CA LEU A 38 13.94 -10.36 -15.26
C LEU A 38 14.51 -9.23 -16.11
N ALA A 39 15.64 -9.48 -16.77
CA ALA A 39 16.15 -8.62 -17.81
C ALA A 39 15.57 -9.10 -19.15
N GLY A 40 15.02 -8.18 -19.96
CA GLY A 40 14.61 -8.50 -21.32
C GLY A 40 14.35 -7.28 -22.20
N PRO A 41 13.94 -7.50 -23.46
CA PRO A 41 13.77 -6.43 -24.44
C PRO A 41 12.60 -5.52 -24.05
N THR A 42 12.94 -4.27 -23.72
CA THR A 42 11.96 -3.24 -23.32
C THR A 42 11.75 -2.25 -24.44
N SER A 43 10.49 -1.98 -24.75
CA SER A 43 10.10 -0.86 -25.62
C SER A 43 9.90 0.39 -24.79
N VAL A 44 10.52 1.50 -25.21
CA VAL A 44 10.37 2.81 -24.56
C VAL A 44 9.81 3.79 -25.57
N VAL A 45 8.71 4.44 -25.21
CA VAL A 45 8.11 5.53 -25.98
C VAL A 45 8.27 6.81 -25.16
N THR A 46 8.93 7.81 -25.73
CA THR A 46 9.05 9.15 -25.13
C THR A 46 8.01 10.06 -25.75
N VAL A 47 7.26 10.76 -24.91
CA VAL A 47 6.24 11.73 -25.33
C VAL A 47 6.58 13.10 -24.76
N THR A 48 6.62 14.10 -25.63
CA THR A 48 6.93 15.49 -25.29
C THR A 48 5.86 16.41 -25.86
N HIS A 49 5.72 17.59 -25.26
CA HIS A 49 5.04 18.71 -25.88
C HIS A 49 5.82 19.24 -27.10
N ASP A 50 5.20 20.10 -27.89
CA ASP A 50 5.82 20.70 -29.09
C ASP A 50 7.04 21.58 -28.75
N ASP A 51 7.12 22.11 -27.53
CA ASP A 51 8.27 22.86 -27.01
C ASP A 51 9.41 21.96 -26.51
N GLY A 52 9.24 20.64 -26.59
CA GLY A 52 10.22 19.63 -26.16
C GLY A 52 10.17 19.29 -24.67
N SER A 53 9.32 19.93 -23.88
CA SER A 53 9.12 19.56 -22.48
C SER A 53 8.49 18.16 -22.35
N PRO A 54 8.87 17.35 -21.35
CA PRO A 54 8.33 16.01 -21.20
C PRO A 54 6.85 16.06 -20.81
N LEU A 55 6.03 15.22 -21.44
CA LEU A 55 4.65 15.00 -21.02
C LEU A 55 4.65 14.06 -19.81
N ALA A 56 5.12 14.56 -18.66
CA ALA A 56 5.29 13.81 -17.43
C ALA A 56 3.96 13.58 -16.70
N ASP A 57 3.92 12.56 -15.85
CA ASP A 57 2.77 12.24 -14.99
C ASP A 57 1.43 12.26 -15.75
N THR A 58 1.40 11.67 -16.94
CA THR A 58 0.24 11.72 -17.83
C THR A 58 -0.34 10.32 -18.05
N PRO A 59 -1.66 10.12 -17.94
CA PRO A 59 -2.29 8.82 -18.15
C PRO A 59 -1.91 8.19 -19.49
N PHE A 60 -1.55 6.92 -19.46
CA PHE A 60 -1.35 6.12 -20.66
C PHE A 60 -2.05 4.76 -20.60
N THR A 61 -2.26 4.19 -21.78
CA THR A 61 -2.67 2.80 -21.98
C THR A 61 -1.87 2.18 -23.12
N VAL A 62 -1.17 1.09 -22.84
CA VAL A 62 -0.58 0.20 -23.85
C VAL A 62 -1.62 -0.85 -24.21
N LEU A 63 -1.97 -0.94 -25.49
CA LEU A 63 -2.87 -1.94 -26.04
C LEU A 63 -2.06 -3.01 -26.76
N ALA A 64 -2.36 -4.26 -26.44
CA ALA A 64 -1.75 -5.41 -27.11
C ALA A 64 -2.22 -5.52 -28.58
N PRO A 65 -1.45 -6.21 -29.44
CA PRO A 65 -1.84 -6.49 -30.82
C PRO A 65 -3.18 -7.23 -30.93
N GLU A 66 -3.79 -7.17 -32.11
CA GLU A 66 -4.96 -7.98 -32.49
C GLU A 66 -6.21 -7.81 -31.59
N GLY A 67 -6.31 -6.70 -30.85
CA GLY A 67 -7.50 -6.38 -30.06
C GLY A 67 -7.58 -7.11 -28.73
N ALA A 68 -6.47 -7.65 -28.21
CA ALA A 68 -6.41 -8.32 -26.91
C ALA A 68 -6.67 -7.42 -25.68
N GLY A 69 -6.96 -6.13 -25.89
CA GLY A 69 -7.30 -5.17 -24.84
C GLY A 69 -6.09 -4.48 -24.20
N PRO A 70 -6.30 -3.76 -23.09
CA PRO A 70 -5.23 -3.09 -22.34
C PRO A 70 -4.23 -4.11 -21.77
N PHE A 71 -2.95 -3.94 -22.09
CA PHE A 71 -1.84 -4.70 -21.53
C PHE A 71 -1.26 -4.03 -20.29
N LEU A 72 -1.09 -2.71 -20.35
CA LEU A 72 -0.55 -1.90 -19.26
C LEU A 72 -1.24 -0.55 -19.23
N THR A 73 -1.61 -0.08 -18.05
CA THR A 73 -2.06 1.29 -17.81
C THR A 73 -1.18 1.92 -16.73
N GLY A 74 -1.03 3.25 -16.79
CA GLY A 74 -0.19 3.93 -15.84
C GLY A 74 -0.09 5.42 -16.14
N ARG A 75 1.00 6.03 -15.63
CA ARG A 75 1.35 7.43 -15.89
C ARG A 75 2.78 7.48 -16.42
N THR A 76 3.04 8.38 -17.36
CA THR A 76 4.38 8.62 -17.89
C THR A 76 5.33 9.02 -16.76
N ASP A 77 6.61 8.63 -16.87
CA ASP A 77 7.61 9.03 -15.89
C ASP A 77 7.96 10.54 -15.97
N ALA A 78 8.85 11.02 -15.10
CA ALA A 78 9.28 12.42 -15.07
C ALA A 78 9.95 12.90 -16.39
N HIS A 79 10.35 11.98 -17.26
CA HIS A 79 10.93 12.25 -18.57
C HIS A 79 9.92 12.01 -19.71
N GLY A 80 8.63 11.86 -19.41
CA GLY A 80 7.57 11.64 -20.40
C GLY A 80 7.61 10.26 -21.03
N ARG A 81 8.18 9.25 -20.36
CA ARG A 81 8.39 7.92 -20.95
C ARG A 81 7.32 6.91 -20.52
N VAL A 82 7.00 6.03 -21.46
CA VAL A 82 6.27 4.78 -21.24
C VAL A 82 7.21 3.62 -21.56
N ALA A 83 7.54 2.82 -20.55
CA ALA A 83 8.34 1.61 -20.72
C ALA A 83 7.47 0.37 -20.51
N PHE A 84 7.49 -0.56 -21.45
CA PHE A 84 6.81 -1.84 -21.33
C PHE A 84 7.61 -2.93 -22.04
N GLN A 85 7.48 -4.16 -21.56
CA GLN A 85 8.08 -5.34 -22.17
C GLN A 85 6.99 -6.09 -22.96
N PRO A 86 7.03 -6.07 -24.30
CA PRO A 86 6.09 -6.82 -25.12
C PRO A 86 6.21 -8.33 -24.85
N ASP A 87 5.07 -9.03 -24.80
CA ASP A 87 5.02 -10.49 -24.60
C ASP A 87 4.84 -11.27 -25.91
N ARG A 88 4.58 -10.58 -27.02
CA ARG A 88 4.28 -11.17 -28.33
C ARG A 88 4.59 -10.20 -29.49
N PRO A 89 4.87 -10.72 -30.69
CA PRO A 89 5.09 -9.88 -31.86
C PRO A 89 3.77 -9.22 -32.30
N GLY A 90 3.87 -8.11 -33.01
CA GLY A 90 2.73 -7.41 -33.60
C GLY A 90 2.80 -5.89 -33.43
N ALA A 91 1.69 -5.24 -33.79
CA ALA A 91 1.52 -3.79 -33.71
C ALA A 91 0.90 -3.40 -32.36
N TRP A 92 1.75 -2.94 -31.44
CA TRP A 92 1.35 -2.43 -30.13
C TRP A 92 0.94 -0.97 -30.24
N LYS A 93 -0.10 -0.53 -29.52
CA LYS A 93 -0.53 0.88 -29.51
C LYS A 93 -0.35 1.47 -28.14
N VAL A 94 0.43 2.54 -28.04
CA VAL A 94 0.58 3.33 -26.82
C VAL A 94 -0.27 4.59 -26.97
N ARG A 95 -1.28 4.73 -26.12
CA ARG A 95 -2.14 5.91 -26.04
C ARG A 95 -1.74 6.70 -24.81
N VAL A 96 -1.38 7.97 -24.97
CA VAL A 96 -1.13 8.91 -23.88
C VAL A 96 -2.14 10.04 -24.03
N ALA A 97 -2.89 10.36 -22.98
CA ALA A 97 -3.92 11.39 -23.01
C ALA A 97 -3.78 12.30 -21.79
N GLY A 98 -3.47 13.58 -22.05
CA GLY A 98 -3.50 14.67 -21.09
C GLY A 98 -4.92 15.01 -20.67
N ALA A 99 -5.05 15.63 -19.49
CA ALA A 99 -6.34 16.08 -18.95
C ALA A 99 -6.98 17.19 -19.78
N ASP A 100 -6.19 17.87 -20.60
CA ASP A 100 -6.58 18.92 -21.55
C ASP A 100 -7.07 18.37 -22.90
N GLY A 101 -7.05 17.05 -23.08
CA GLY A 101 -7.46 16.38 -24.32
C GLY A 101 -6.36 16.30 -25.37
N HIS A 102 -5.18 16.87 -25.13
CA HIS A 102 -4.01 16.64 -25.98
C HIS A 102 -3.44 15.26 -25.67
N GLY A 103 -3.08 14.51 -26.71
CA GLY A 103 -2.60 13.15 -26.55
C GLY A 103 -1.94 12.60 -27.79
N ALA A 104 -1.19 11.54 -27.61
CA ALA A 104 -0.50 10.85 -28.68
C ALA A 104 -0.98 9.39 -28.75
N VAL A 105 -1.13 8.87 -29.97
CA VAL A 105 -1.26 7.44 -30.21
C VAL A 105 -0.07 7.00 -31.06
N VAL A 106 0.83 6.25 -30.45
CA VAL A 106 2.04 5.73 -31.09
C VAL A 106 1.86 4.25 -31.37
N THR A 107 2.24 3.81 -32.58
CA THR A 107 2.30 2.39 -32.91
C THR A 107 3.73 1.89 -32.82
N VAL A 108 3.96 0.85 -32.03
CA VAL A 108 5.26 0.19 -31.85
C VAL A 108 5.20 -1.18 -32.52
N ALA A 109 6.00 -1.38 -33.56
CA ALA A 109 6.11 -2.67 -34.24
C ALA A 109 7.14 -3.54 -33.51
N VAL A 110 6.72 -4.72 -33.05
CA VAL A 110 7.57 -5.70 -32.37
C VAL A 110 7.61 -6.95 -33.23
N ASP A 111 8.81 -7.38 -33.62
CA ASP A 111 9.01 -8.66 -34.31
C ASP A 111 9.50 -9.75 -33.35
N SER A 112 9.51 -11.00 -33.81
CA SER A 112 9.93 -12.14 -32.99
C SER A 112 11.41 -12.09 -32.59
N ALA A 113 12.25 -11.41 -33.37
CA ALA A 113 13.67 -11.26 -33.06
C ALA A 113 13.89 -10.26 -31.92
N ALA A 114 13.09 -9.18 -31.89
CA ALA A 114 13.09 -8.19 -30.82
C ALA A 114 12.73 -8.79 -29.46
N LEU A 115 11.87 -9.81 -29.42
CA LEU A 115 11.52 -10.55 -28.20
C LEU A 115 12.64 -11.46 -27.69
N ALA A 116 13.53 -11.90 -28.58
CA ALA A 116 14.61 -12.84 -28.26
C ALA A 116 15.94 -12.13 -27.92
N ALA A 117 16.01 -10.80 -28.05
CA ALA A 117 17.22 -10.05 -27.78
C ALA A 117 17.56 -10.10 -26.27
N PRO A 118 18.78 -10.53 -25.89
CA PRO A 118 19.18 -10.54 -24.48
C PRO A 118 19.26 -9.11 -23.97
N ALA A 119 18.61 -8.82 -22.85
CA ALA A 119 18.83 -7.56 -22.17
C ALA A 119 20.25 -7.54 -21.59
N THR A 120 21.00 -6.52 -21.96
CA THR A 120 22.26 -6.20 -21.28
C THR A 120 21.93 -5.70 -19.88
N GLY A 121 21.84 -6.63 -18.93
CA GLY A 121 21.36 -6.35 -17.57
C GLY A 121 22.31 -5.44 -16.81
N ALA A 122 21.80 -4.32 -16.31
CA ALA A 122 22.39 -3.64 -15.17
C ALA A 122 22.12 -4.48 -13.91
N THR A 123 23.17 -4.85 -13.19
CA THR A 123 23.07 -5.49 -11.87
C THR A 123 22.34 -4.56 -10.90
N VAL A 124 21.14 -4.93 -10.47
CA VAL A 124 20.41 -4.23 -9.41
C VAL A 124 20.80 -4.87 -8.08
N ALA A 125 21.57 -4.15 -7.26
CA ALA A 125 21.72 -4.50 -5.86
C ALA A 125 20.40 -4.23 -5.14
N THR A 126 19.77 -5.26 -4.60
CA THR A 126 18.59 -5.12 -3.74
C THR A 126 19.02 -4.51 -2.40
N HIS A 127 19.04 -3.18 -2.32
CA HIS A 127 19.05 -2.48 -1.03
C HIS A 127 17.60 -2.29 -0.58
N HIS A 128 17.14 -3.11 0.36
CA HIS A 128 15.97 -2.75 1.16
C HIS A 128 16.35 -1.59 2.08
N ALA A 129 16.18 -0.36 1.60
CA ALA A 129 16.25 0.82 2.44
C ALA A 129 14.87 1.05 3.06
N HIS A 130 14.74 0.73 4.35
CA HIS A 130 13.79 1.43 5.20
C HIS A 130 14.53 2.66 5.73
N GLU A 131 14.27 3.82 5.14
CA GLU A 131 14.72 5.10 5.67
C GLU A 131 13.49 5.89 6.11
N HIS A 132 13.30 5.93 7.42
CA HIS A 132 12.52 6.93 8.12
C HIS A 132 13.53 7.70 8.97
N ASP A 133 13.71 8.99 8.69
CA ASP A 133 13.65 10.04 9.71
C ASP A 133 13.67 11.43 9.05
N HIS A 134 12.63 12.21 9.38
CA HIS A 134 12.52 13.60 9.04
C HIS A 134 13.29 14.43 10.07
N ALA A 135 14.23 15.25 9.60
CA ALA A 135 14.72 16.41 10.33
C ALA A 135 14.59 17.63 9.42
N HIS A 136 13.69 18.54 9.77
CA HIS A 136 13.65 19.89 9.21
C HIS A 136 14.12 20.85 10.29
N ASP A 137 15.19 21.58 10.02
CA ASP A 137 15.48 22.88 10.63
C ASP A 137 16.13 23.73 9.54
N GLU A 138 15.40 24.75 9.07
CA GLU A 138 15.90 26.06 8.64
C GLU A 138 14.71 26.87 8.12
N ALA A 139 14.47 27.98 8.82
CA ALA A 139 13.38 28.90 8.57
C ALA A 139 13.73 29.84 7.41
N HIS A 140 12.92 29.85 6.36
CA HIS A 140 12.93 30.92 5.36
C HIS A 140 11.59 31.65 5.35
N VAL A 141 11.67 32.95 5.63
CA VAL A 141 10.57 33.91 5.59
C VAL A 141 10.35 34.38 4.16
N HIS A 142 9.17 34.08 3.62
CA HIS A 142 8.63 34.80 2.47
C HIS A 142 7.36 35.51 2.90
N ALA A 143 7.45 36.84 2.96
CA ALA A 143 6.32 37.73 2.91
C ALA A 143 5.97 37.90 1.43
N ASP A 144 4.92 37.24 0.98
CA ASP A 144 3.93 37.84 0.07
C ASP A 144 2.71 36.94 -0.01
N ALA A 145 1.55 37.57 0.15
CA ALA A 145 0.28 36.93 0.43
C ALA A 145 -0.41 36.49 -0.85
N HIS A 146 -0.72 35.20 -0.95
CA HIS A 146 -1.88 34.71 -1.69
C HIS A 146 -2.54 33.59 -0.88
N ALA A 147 -3.58 33.97 -0.13
CA ALA A 147 -4.47 33.03 0.52
C ALA A 147 -5.52 32.58 -0.51
N HIS A 148 -5.57 31.27 -0.76
CA HIS A 148 -6.76 30.63 -1.30
C HIS A 148 -7.21 29.56 -0.31
N ASP A 149 -8.34 29.84 0.30
CA ASP A 149 -9.14 28.97 1.12
C ASP A 149 -9.79 27.89 0.25
N HIS A 150 -9.05 26.80 0.05
CA HIS A 150 -9.62 25.55 -0.44
C HIS A 150 -10.06 24.70 0.76
N ALA A 151 -11.33 24.86 1.15
CA ALA A 151 -12.00 23.90 1.98
C ALA A 151 -12.23 22.61 1.16
N HIS A 152 -11.37 21.62 1.39
CA HIS A 152 -11.66 20.25 0.97
C HIS A 152 -12.28 19.51 2.14
N ASP A 153 -13.59 19.34 2.09
CA ASP A 153 -14.29 18.41 2.96
C ASP A 153 -14.11 17.01 2.38
N HIS A 154 -13.24 16.22 3.00
CA HIS A 154 -13.14 14.80 2.72
C HIS A 154 -13.78 14.04 3.87
N ASP A 155 -15.04 13.69 3.66
CA ASP A 155 -15.72 12.68 4.45
C ASP A 155 -15.02 11.32 4.26
N HIS A 156 -14.02 11.06 5.09
CA HIS A 156 -13.57 9.70 5.33
C HIS A 156 -14.56 9.05 6.29
N ALA A 157 -15.52 8.33 5.71
CA ALA A 157 -16.30 7.35 6.45
C ALA A 157 -15.37 6.25 6.97
N HIS A 158 -14.76 6.47 8.14
CA HIS A 158 -14.22 5.38 8.94
C HIS A 158 -15.40 4.53 9.37
N THR A 159 -15.43 3.28 8.90
CA THR A 159 -16.36 2.29 9.40
C THR A 159 -16.17 2.21 10.92
N ARG A 160 -17.15 2.69 11.68
CA ARG A 160 -17.13 2.71 13.16
C ARG A 160 -17.41 1.33 13.77
N ASP A 161 -17.18 0.26 13.00
CA ASP A 161 -17.68 -1.08 13.33
C ASP A 161 -16.59 -2.04 13.82
N ARG A 162 -15.32 -1.60 13.88
CA ARG A 162 -14.23 -2.46 14.40
C ARG A 162 -14.12 -2.50 15.93
N TRP A 163 -14.68 -1.51 16.62
CA TRP A 163 -14.57 -1.39 18.09
C TRP A 163 -15.82 -1.85 18.85
N SER A 164 -16.97 -2.00 18.17
CA SER A 164 -18.23 -2.41 18.81
C SER A 164 -18.12 -3.81 19.45
N GLY A 165 -17.45 -4.75 18.78
CA GLY A 165 -17.21 -6.09 19.31
C GLY A 165 -16.28 -6.13 20.53
N ALA A 166 -15.23 -5.29 20.54
CA ALA A 166 -14.27 -5.22 21.65
C ALA A 166 -14.91 -4.61 22.91
N ILE A 167 -15.72 -3.56 22.75
CA ILE A 167 -16.45 -2.93 23.86
C ILE A 167 -17.54 -3.88 24.39
N ALA A 168 -18.29 -4.54 23.51
CA ALA A 168 -19.28 -5.54 23.91
C ALA A 168 -18.64 -6.71 24.68
N GLY A 169 -17.47 -7.20 24.22
CA GLY A 169 -16.70 -8.24 24.90
C GLY A 169 -16.20 -7.82 26.28
N LEU A 170 -15.68 -6.60 26.42
CA LEU A 170 -15.24 -6.05 27.71
C LEU A 170 -16.41 -5.88 28.69
N LEU A 171 -17.55 -5.38 28.22
CA LEU A 171 -18.75 -5.21 29.04
C LEU A 171 -19.31 -6.55 29.51
N LEU A 172 -19.34 -7.57 28.64
CA LEU A 172 -19.75 -8.93 29.02
C LEU A 172 -18.79 -9.53 30.05
N LEU A 173 -17.47 -9.35 29.89
CA LEU A 173 -16.47 -9.80 30.85
C LEU A 173 -16.66 -9.14 32.22
N LEU A 174 -16.85 -7.81 32.26
CA LEU A 174 -17.09 -7.06 33.49
C LEU A 174 -18.41 -7.46 34.17
N LEU A 175 -19.46 -7.78 33.40
CA LEU A 175 -20.73 -8.29 33.91
C LEU A 175 -20.56 -9.66 34.58
N VAL A 176 -19.82 -10.58 33.95
CA VAL A 176 -19.53 -11.91 34.52
C VAL A 176 -18.72 -11.79 35.81
N LEU A 177 -17.72 -10.90 35.84
CA LEU A 177 -16.92 -10.64 37.05
C LEU A 177 -17.73 -9.97 38.17
N GLY A 178 -18.62 -9.03 37.83
CA GLY A 178 -19.50 -8.34 38.78
C GLY A 178 -20.54 -9.26 39.41
N VAL A 179 -21.26 -10.05 38.60
CA VAL A 179 -22.27 -11.01 39.08
C VAL A 179 -21.61 -12.15 39.87
N GLY A 180 -20.46 -12.65 39.41
CA GLY A 180 -19.67 -13.64 40.14
C GLY A 180 -19.19 -13.13 41.51
N GLY A 181 -18.76 -11.86 41.59
CA GLY A 181 -18.37 -11.22 42.83
C GLY A 181 -19.52 -11.05 43.83
N VAL A 182 -20.72 -10.70 43.35
CA VAL A 182 -21.92 -10.53 44.19
C VAL A 182 -22.43 -11.87 44.74
N LEU A 183 -22.41 -12.93 43.93
CA LEU A 183 -22.79 -14.29 44.36
C LEU A 183 -21.81 -14.86 45.39
N LEU A 184 -20.52 -14.57 45.26
CA LEU A 184 -19.50 -15.02 46.23
C LEU A 184 -19.62 -14.27 47.58
N ARG A 185 -20.14 -13.03 47.58
CA ARG A 185 -20.35 -12.23 48.79
C ARG A 185 -21.59 -12.66 49.58
N ARG A 186 -22.64 -13.14 48.91
CA ARG A 186 -23.87 -13.66 49.57
C ARG A 186 -23.69 -15.01 50.28
N ARG A 187 -22.67 -15.80 49.93
CA ARG A 187 -22.38 -17.10 50.58
C ARG A 187 -21.54 -17.00 51.86
N ARG A 188 -21.15 -15.79 52.28
CA ARG A 188 -20.33 -15.54 53.48
C ARG A 188 -21.05 -14.74 54.57
N GLY A 189 -22.37 -14.61 54.48
CA GLY A 189 -23.24 -14.06 55.53
C GLY A 189 -24.12 -15.15 56.10
#